data_AF-A0A5E7MGW6-F1
#
_entry.id   AF-A0A5E7MGW6-F1
#
_cell.length_a   1.000
_cell.length_b   1.000
_cell.length_c   1.000
_cell.angle_alpha   90.00
_cell.angle_beta   90.00
_cell.angle_gamma   90.00
#
_symmetry.space_group_name_H-M   'P 1'
#
loop_
_entity.id
_entity.type
_entity.pdbx_description
1 polymer ?
#
loop_
_entity_poly.entity_id
_entity_poly.type
_entity_poly.pdbx_seq_one_letter_code
_entity_poly.pdbx_strand_id
1 'polypeptide(L)'
;MFRTHDSALAGFPGMFGEGYSNWHVVGRLLDLHCFHVCLEHSQEGRTWSFIQMTSDVKSLKEILNQGDSSTVVTELQVMTPAWMNKWDSWRMEKLVSLAIGYDQLGVAVSVIEVAGGQIYTDVHADNFDPSSLTDVCKIY
;
A
#
# COMPACT_ATOMS: atom_id res chain seq x y z
N MET A 1 6.26 5.47 -4.28
CA MET A 1 5.97 5.32 -5.72
C MET A 1 6.75 4.13 -6.27
N PHE A 2 6.11 3.29 -7.08
CA PHE A 2 6.79 2.24 -7.85
C PHE A 2 7.39 2.84 -9.12
N ARG A 3 8.54 2.31 -9.55
CA ARG A 3 9.23 2.73 -10.77
C ARG A 3 9.59 1.51 -11.59
N THR A 4 9.34 1.56 -12.89
CA THR A 4 9.81 0.55 -13.85
C THR A 4 10.76 1.21 -14.84
N HIS A 5 11.56 0.40 -15.53
CA HIS A 5 12.36 0.82 -16.68
C HIS A 5 11.81 0.14 -17.92
N ASP A 6 11.89 0.79 -19.08
CA ASP A 6 11.31 0.27 -20.32
C ASP A 6 11.90 -1.09 -20.71
N SER A 7 13.18 -1.32 -20.41
CA SER A 7 13.81 -2.64 -20.65
C SER A 7 13.25 -3.78 -19.78
N ALA A 8 12.47 -3.46 -18.75
CA ALA A 8 11.78 -4.44 -17.92
C ALA A 8 10.39 -4.76 -18.45
N LEU A 9 9.92 -4.13 -19.53
CA LEU A 9 8.62 -4.43 -20.15
C LEU A 9 8.59 -5.90 -20.61
N ALA A 10 7.56 -6.62 -20.19
CA ALA A 10 7.29 -7.97 -20.61
C ALA A 10 6.34 -7.93 -21.83
N GLY A 11 6.87 -8.27 -23.01
CA GLY A 11 6.10 -8.23 -24.25
C GLY A 11 5.80 -6.80 -24.70
N PHE A 12 4.56 -6.53 -25.11
CA PHE A 12 4.08 -5.20 -25.53
C PHE A 12 2.75 -4.85 -24.84
N PRO A 13 2.40 -3.56 -24.69
CA PRO A 13 1.14 -3.14 -24.07
C PRO A 13 -0.07 -3.78 -24.76
N GLY A 14 -1.01 -4.31 -23.99
CA GLY A 14 -2.19 -5.01 -24.49
C GLY A 14 -2.01 -6.51 -24.72
N MET A 15 -0.78 -7.03 -24.76
CA MET A 15 -0.51 -8.46 -25.04
C MET A 15 -1.20 -9.41 -24.04
N PHE A 16 -1.35 -8.98 -22.80
CA PHE A 16 -1.95 -9.79 -21.72
C PHE A 16 -3.25 -9.18 -21.17
N GLY A 17 -3.96 -8.42 -22.00
CA GLY A 17 -5.21 -7.76 -21.63
C GLY A 17 -5.22 -6.30 -22.06
N GLU A 18 -6.33 -5.86 -22.64
CA GLU A 18 -6.50 -4.48 -23.08
C GLU A 18 -6.31 -3.50 -21.92
N GLY A 19 -5.55 -2.43 -22.14
CA GLY A 19 -5.24 -1.43 -21.12
C GLY A 19 -4.11 -1.82 -20.15
N TYR A 20 -3.56 -3.04 -20.22
CA TYR A 20 -2.49 -3.49 -19.33
C TYR A 20 -1.11 -3.51 -20.00
N SER A 21 -0.10 -3.14 -19.22
CA SER A 21 1.31 -3.42 -19.49
C SER A 21 1.85 -4.30 -18.38
N ASN A 22 2.81 -5.16 -18.70
CA ASN A 22 3.41 -6.09 -17.75
C ASN A 22 4.90 -5.81 -17.65
N TRP A 23 5.48 -5.96 -16.47
CA TRP A 23 6.89 -5.70 -16.23
C TRP A 23 7.53 -6.85 -15.44
N HIS A 24 8.75 -7.22 -15.81
CA HIS A 24 9.55 -8.23 -15.11
C HIS A 24 10.17 -7.69 -13.81
N VAL A 25 10.37 -6.37 -13.71
CA VAL A 25 11.01 -5.74 -12.56
C VAL A 25 10.26 -4.46 -12.19
N VAL A 26 9.88 -4.36 -10.91
CA VAL A 26 9.38 -3.14 -10.28
C VAL A 26 10.36 -2.70 -9.21
N GLY A 27 10.78 -1.46 -9.27
CA GLY A 27 11.63 -0.81 -8.28
C GLY A 27 10.85 0.17 -7.42
N ARG A 28 11.52 0.68 -6.40
CA ARG A 28 10.98 1.71 -5.52
C ARG A 28 11.99 2.84 -5.36
N LEU A 29 11.53 4.08 -5.52
CA LEU A 29 12.40 5.25 -5.44
C LEU A 29 12.73 5.64 -4.00
N LEU A 30 11.74 5.53 -3.11
CA LEU A 30 11.88 5.83 -1.69
C LEU A 30 11.72 4.55 -0.89
N ASP A 31 12.48 4.44 0.19
CA ASP A 31 12.44 3.33 1.15
C ASP A 31 11.33 3.54 2.18
N LEU A 32 10.07 3.70 1.75
CA LEU A 32 8.86 3.89 2.59
C LEU A 32 7.98 2.63 2.69
N HIS A 33 6.79 2.68 3.28
CA HIS A 33 5.87 1.54 3.23
C HIS A 33 5.21 1.39 1.84
N CYS A 34 4.63 0.21 1.57
CA CYS A 34 3.62 0.04 0.53
C CYS A 34 2.54 -0.94 0.98
N PHE A 35 1.32 -0.73 0.51
CA PHE A 35 0.18 -1.58 0.77
C PHE A 35 0.11 -2.71 -0.25
N HIS A 36 -0.16 -3.91 0.24
CA HIS A 36 -0.39 -5.12 -0.52
C HIS A 36 -1.87 -5.49 -0.33
N VAL A 37 -2.68 -5.26 -1.37
CA VAL A 37 -4.12 -5.46 -1.35
C VAL A 37 -4.45 -6.75 -2.08
N CYS A 38 -4.90 -7.76 -1.33
CA CYS A 38 -5.40 -9.01 -1.88
C CYS A 38 -6.85 -8.82 -2.31
N LEU A 39 -7.12 -9.08 -3.58
CA LEU A 39 -8.43 -8.92 -4.20
C LEU A 39 -8.90 -10.28 -4.72
N GLU A 40 -10.20 -10.50 -4.67
CA GLU A 40 -10.86 -11.63 -5.30
C GLU A 40 -11.92 -11.10 -6.26
N HIS A 41 -11.87 -11.53 -7.52
CA HIS A 41 -12.88 -11.22 -8.51
C HIS A 41 -13.70 -12.45 -8.84
N SER A 42 -15.02 -12.29 -8.89
CA SER A 42 -15.99 -13.32 -9.22
C SER A 42 -16.86 -12.89 -10.41
N GLN A 43 -16.81 -13.66 -11.49
CA GLN A 43 -17.58 -13.44 -12.71
C GLN A 43 -18.02 -14.78 -13.32
N GLU A 44 -19.31 -14.89 -13.66
CA GLU A 44 -19.88 -16.07 -14.35
C GLU A 44 -19.53 -17.43 -13.69
N GLY A 45 -19.56 -17.47 -12.35
CA GLY A 45 -19.26 -18.68 -11.57
C GLY A 45 -17.78 -19.04 -11.51
N ARG A 46 -16.88 -18.17 -11.98
CA ARG A 46 -15.43 -18.28 -11.81
C ARG A 46 -14.95 -17.24 -10.81
N THR A 47 -14.00 -17.65 -10.00
CA THR A 47 -13.36 -16.79 -9.00
C THR A 47 -11.85 -16.87 -9.18
N TRP A 48 -11.17 -15.72 -9.18
CA TRP A 48 -9.72 -15.66 -9.19
C TRP A 48 -9.21 -14.55 -8.28
N SER A 49 -8.04 -14.77 -7.70
CA SER A 49 -7.37 -13.80 -6.84
C SER A 49 -6.29 -13.06 -7.61
N PHE A 50 -6.11 -11.79 -7.28
CA PHE A 50 -5.04 -10.96 -7.80
C PHE A 50 -4.63 -9.93 -6.75
N ILE A 51 -3.50 -9.27 -6.98
CA ILE A 51 -2.91 -8.34 -6.02
C ILE A 51 -2.78 -6.99 -6.68
N GLN A 52 -3.18 -5.95 -5.95
CA GLN A 52 -2.80 -4.58 -6.26
C GLN A 52 -1.86 -4.06 -5.17
N MET A 53 -0.82 -3.36 -5.60
CA MET A 53 0.12 -2.72 -4.69
C MET A 53 0.08 -1.21 -4.90
N THR A 54 0.06 -0.47 -3.80
CA THR A 54 0.11 0.99 -3.84
C THR A 54 0.97 1.52 -2.70
N SER A 55 1.72 2.59 -2.94
CA SER A 55 2.41 3.35 -1.90
C SER A 55 1.73 4.69 -1.60
N ASP A 56 0.57 4.92 -2.20
CA ASP A 56 -0.19 6.16 -2.11
C ASP A 56 -1.52 5.88 -1.43
N VAL A 57 -1.80 6.63 -0.36
CA VAL A 57 -3.00 6.40 0.46
C VAL A 57 -4.27 6.80 -0.28
N LYS A 58 -4.20 7.77 -1.21
CA LYS A 58 -5.34 8.11 -2.06
C LYS A 58 -5.69 6.96 -3.00
N SER A 59 -4.71 6.35 -3.68
CA SER A 59 -4.94 5.15 -4.48
C SER A 59 -5.43 3.97 -3.63
N LEU A 60 -4.96 3.81 -2.39
CA LEU A 60 -5.52 2.80 -1.49
C LEU A 60 -7.01 3.04 -1.21
N LYS A 61 -7.40 4.28 -0.89
CA LYS A 61 -8.81 4.65 -0.72
C LYS A 61 -9.64 4.32 -1.96
N GLU A 62 -9.12 4.62 -3.14
CA GLU A 62 -9.79 4.30 -4.39
C GLU A 62 -9.99 2.79 -4.53
N ILE A 63 -8.98 1.97 -4.26
CA ILE A 63 -9.09 0.50 -4.29
C ILE A 63 -10.12 -0.01 -3.27
N LEU A 64 -10.09 0.51 -2.03
CA LEU A 64 -11.04 0.14 -0.98
C LEU A 64 -12.48 0.53 -1.31
N ASN A 65 -12.69 1.63 -2.04
CA ASN A 65 -14.01 2.11 -2.46
C ASN A 65 -14.49 1.51 -3.79
N GLN A 66 -13.58 0.92 -4.58
CA GLN A 66 -13.88 0.29 -5.88
C GLN A 66 -14.56 -1.07 -5.78
N GLY A 67 -14.94 -1.52 -4.59
CA GLY A 67 -15.71 -2.74 -4.40
C GLY A 67 -17.05 -2.69 -5.13
N ASP A 68 -17.06 -3.12 -6.39
CA ASP A 68 -18.26 -3.50 -7.12
C ASP A 68 -18.72 -4.89 -6.65
N SER A 69 -19.90 -5.34 -7.06
CA SER A 69 -20.42 -6.65 -6.63
C SER A 69 -19.56 -7.84 -7.09
N SER A 70 -18.57 -7.62 -7.96
CA SER A 70 -17.71 -8.66 -8.52
C SER A 70 -16.31 -8.71 -7.90
N THR A 71 -15.82 -7.64 -7.29
CA THR A 71 -14.46 -7.57 -6.73
C THR A 71 -14.49 -7.20 -5.25
N VAL A 72 -13.89 -8.04 -4.40
CA VAL A 72 -13.81 -7.81 -2.96
C VAL A 72 -12.37 -7.81 -2.47
N VAL A 73 -12.08 -6.97 -1.48
CA VAL A 73 -10.81 -7.00 -0.75
C VAL A 73 -10.87 -8.13 0.28
N THR A 74 -9.99 -9.11 0.15
CA THR A 74 -9.93 -10.27 1.05
C THR A 74 -8.93 -10.10 2.17
N GLU A 75 -7.84 -9.38 1.90
CA GLU A 75 -6.81 -9.05 2.89
C GLU A 75 -6.10 -7.75 2.52
N LEU A 76 -5.76 -6.97 3.54
CA LEU A 76 -4.92 -5.80 3.40
C LEU A 76 -3.68 -5.95 4.30
N GLN A 77 -2.51 -5.84 3.69
CA GLN A 77 -1.23 -5.92 4.37
C GLN A 77 -0.40 -4.69 4.05
N VAL A 78 0.55 -4.38 4.92
CA VAL A 78 1.53 -3.32 4.73
C VAL A 78 2.92 -3.92 4.74
N MET A 79 3.71 -3.55 3.74
CA MET A 79 5.13 -3.83 3.68
C MET A 79 5.88 -2.62 4.21
N THR A 80 6.67 -2.81 5.27
CA THR A 80 7.41 -1.76 5.97
C THR A 80 8.92 -2.04 5.92
N PRO A 81 9.75 -1.02 5.70
CA PRO A 81 11.21 -1.13 5.76
C PRO A 81 11.70 -1.24 7.21
N ALA A 82 12.95 -1.69 7.38
CA ALA A 82 13.60 -1.92 8.67
C ALA A 82 13.54 -0.70 9.62
N TRP A 83 13.87 0.49 9.10
CA TRP A 83 13.88 1.72 9.88
C TRP A 83 12.49 2.11 10.41
N MET A 84 11.42 1.69 9.72
CA MET A 84 10.03 2.00 10.09
C MET A 84 9.48 0.98 11.09
N ASN A 85 9.72 -0.31 10.82
CA ASN A 85 9.17 -1.39 11.63
C ASN A 85 10.00 -1.72 12.87
N LYS A 86 11.21 -1.14 12.98
CA LYS A 86 12.15 -1.36 14.09
C LYS A 86 12.66 -2.81 14.17
N TRP A 87 12.72 -3.49 13.02
CA TRP A 87 13.31 -4.82 12.84
C TRP A 87 14.50 -4.77 11.88
N ASP A 88 15.18 -5.90 11.72
CA ASP A 88 16.41 -6.01 10.92
C ASP A 88 16.17 -6.07 9.40
N SER A 89 14.92 -6.14 8.95
CA SER A 89 14.59 -6.28 7.53
C SER A 89 13.21 -5.72 7.19
N TRP A 90 12.91 -5.72 5.90
CA TRP A 90 11.53 -5.57 5.43
C TRP A 90 10.61 -6.60 6.07
N ARG A 91 9.39 -6.18 6.38
CA ARG A 91 8.33 -7.05 6.88
C ARG A 91 7.04 -6.76 6.16
N MET A 92 6.24 -7.79 5.98
CA MET A 92 4.86 -7.70 5.50
C MET A 92 3.96 -8.14 6.65
N GLU A 93 3.06 -7.26 7.07
CA GLU A 93 2.19 -7.50 8.22
C GLU A 93 0.75 -7.12 7.88
N LYS A 94 -0.22 -7.85 8.44
CA LYS A 94 -1.64 -7.54 8.23
C LYS A 94 -1.96 -6.16 8.81
N LEU A 95 -2.57 -5.31 8.00
CA LEU A 95 -3.00 -3.97 8.40
C LEU A 95 -4.27 -4.08 9.25
N VAL A 96 -4.29 -3.33 10.35
CA VAL A 96 -5.45 -3.22 11.26
C VAL A 96 -6.08 -1.84 11.14
N SER A 97 -5.27 -0.79 11.11
CA SER A 97 -5.76 0.56 10.89
C SER A 97 -4.76 1.41 10.13
N LEU A 98 -5.30 2.36 9.36
CA LEU A 98 -4.53 3.41 8.71
C LEU A 98 -5.21 4.75 8.94
N ALA A 99 -4.43 5.74 9.35
CA ALA A 99 -4.84 7.14 9.37
C ALA A 99 -3.80 8.03 8.68
N ILE A 100 -4.24 9.19 8.20
CA ILE A 100 -3.35 10.28 7.78
C ILE A 100 -3.57 11.45 8.72
N GLY A 101 -2.50 12.02 9.25
CA GLY A 101 -2.50 13.34 9.89
C GLY A 101 -1.46 14.25 9.26
N TYR A 102 -1.32 15.46 9.80
CA TYR A 102 -0.33 16.44 9.37
C TYR A 102 0.59 16.81 10.53
N ASP A 103 1.89 16.88 10.26
CA ASP A 103 2.87 17.38 11.22
C ASP A 103 2.83 18.91 11.34
N GLN A 104 3.68 19.47 12.20
CA GLN A 104 3.77 20.91 12.43
C GLN A 104 4.21 21.72 11.19
N LEU A 105 4.80 21.05 10.19
CA LEU A 105 5.21 21.64 8.92
C LEU A 105 4.14 21.47 7.83
N GLY A 106 3.00 20.87 8.15
CA GLY A 106 1.93 20.57 7.20
C GLY A 106 2.25 19.40 6.27
N VAL A 107 3.22 18.56 6.62
CA VAL A 107 3.57 17.35 5.86
C VAL A 107 2.63 16.23 6.28
N ALA A 108 2.07 15.53 5.30
CA ALA A 108 1.21 14.39 5.56
C ALA A 108 2.01 13.21 6.12
N VAL A 109 1.50 12.60 7.18
CA VAL A 109 2.10 11.46 7.88
C VAL A 109 1.10 10.33 7.97
N SER A 110 1.53 9.14 7.58
CA SER A 110 0.75 7.91 7.72
C SER A 110 0.94 7.34 9.13
N VAL A 111 -0.16 7.00 9.80
CA VAL A 111 -0.16 6.25 11.07
C VAL A 111 -0.72 4.86 10.78
N ILE A 112 0.10 3.84 10.99
CA ILE A 112 -0.13 2.47 10.51
C ILE A 112 -0.15 1.54 11.71
N GLU A 113 -1.28 0.92 11.99
CA GLU A 113 -1.41 -0.12 13.01
C GLU A 113 -1.49 -1.50 12.35
N VAL A 114 -0.68 -2.44 12.83
CA VAL A 114 -0.62 -3.82 12.31
C VAL A 114 -1.17 -4.84 13.32
N ALA A 115 -1.46 -6.05 12.86
CA ALA A 115 -2.10 -7.11 13.67
C ALA A 115 -1.33 -7.51 14.94
N GLY A 116 -0.02 -7.24 15.01
CA GLY A 116 0.77 -7.44 16.22
C GLY A 116 0.58 -6.34 17.28
N GLY A 117 -0.22 -5.31 17.01
CA GLY A 117 -0.47 -4.15 17.86
C GLY A 117 0.59 -3.06 17.78
N GLN A 118 1.59 -3.21 16.88
CA GLN A 118 2.59 -2.17 16.65
C GLN A 118 1.99 -1.04 15.83
N ILE A 119 2.43 0.19 16.14
CA ILE A 119 2.08 1.40 15.41
C ILE A 119 3.36 1.96 14.79
N TYR A 120 3.31 2.20 13.49
CA TYR A 120 4.40 2.76 12.71
C TYR A 120 3.99 4.10 12.09
N THR A 121 4.98 4.94 11.83
CA THR A 121 4.81 6.15 11.03
C THR A 121 5.82 6.19 9.90
N ASP A 122 5.50 6.93 8.84
CA ASP A 122 6.40 7.16 7.71
C ASP A 122 7.37 8.33 7.91
N VAL A 123 7.53 8.76 9.16
CA VAL A 123 8.51 9.76 9.57
C VAL A 123 9.78 9.07 10.04
N HIS A 124 10.90 9.34 9.35
CA HIS A 124 12.20 8.82 9.73
C HIS A 124 12.83 9.72 10.83
N ALA A 125 12.26 9.69 12.03
CA ALA A 125 12.78 10.39 13.21
C ALA A 125 12.56 9.57 14.48
N ASP A 126 13.60 9.41 15.30
CA ASP A 126 13.59 8.51 16.47
C ASP A 126 12.56 8.92 17.55
N ASN A 127 12.25 10.21 17.64
CA ASN A 127 11.39 10.80 18.67
C ASN A 127 10.09 11.41 18.10
N PHE A 128 9.62 10.92 16.95
CA PHE A 128 8.34 11.36 16.42
C PHE A 128 7.19 10.90 17.32
N ASP A 129 6.35 11.83 17.76
CA ASP A 129 5.15 11.55 18.55
C ASP A 129 3.91 11.61 17.64
N PRO A 130 3.27 10.47 17.31
CA PRO A 130 2.07 10.46 16.46
C PRO A 130 0.90 11.25 17.06
N SER A 131 0.89 11.50 18.37
CA SER A 131 -0.17 12.28 19.02
C SER A 131 -0.08 13.78 18.74
N SER A 132 1.05 14.26 18.21
CA SER A 132 1.21 15.66 17.80
C SER A 132 0.59 16.00 16.44
N LEU A 133 0.04 15.00 15.73
CA LEU A 133 -0.56 15.18 14.42
C LEU A 133 -1.89 15.94 14.49
N THR A 134 -2.11 16.84 13.54
CA THR A 134 -3.39 17.54 13.35
C THR A 134 -4.18 16.91 12.21
N ASP A 135 -5.50 17.20 12.18
CA ASP A 135 -6.42 16.77 11.12
C ASP A 135 -6.38 15.26 10.82
N VAL A 136 -6.23 14.46 11.86
CA VAL A 136 -6.12 13.01 11.75
C VAL A 136 -7.42 12.43 11.19
N CYS A 137 -7.33 11.85 10.00
CA CYS A 137 -8.42 11.21 9.29
C CYS A 137 -8.15 9.70 9.22
N LYS A 138 -9.10 8.90 9.72
CA LYS A 138 -9.05 7.43 9.59
C LYS A 138 -9.43 7.01 8.17
N ILE A 139 -8.66 6.09 7.61
CA ILE A 139 -8.79 5.57 6.24
C ILE A 139 -9.28 4.12 6.23
N TYR A 140 -8.71 3.29 7.11
CA TYR A 140 -9.01 1.87 7.30
C TYR A 140 -9.03 1.58 8.80
#